data_AF-Q9I5T9-F1
#
_entry.id   AF-Q9I5T9-F1
#
_cell.length_a   1.000
_cell.length_b   1.000
_cell.length_c   1.000
_cell.angle_alpha   90.00
_cell.angle_beta   90.00
_cell.angle_gamma   90.00
#
_symmetry.space_group_name_H-M   'P 1'
#
loop_
_entity.id
_entity.type
_entity.pdbx_description
1 polymer ?
#
loop_
_entity_poly.entity_id
_entity_poly.type
_entity_poly.pdbx_seq_one_letter_code
_entity_poly.pdbx_strand_id
1 'polypeptide(L)'
;MPAFSLLPKPSALLPLLLAAAFLPPAFVHAEEEAAKDQPQAPVERPAVSERSQDEAKGLERQLPEDGQQILKAGDESFLTLWLPANTAEAEGVVILVPGDGESPDWPQAIGPLRRKLPDAGWQTLSLALPDPQSTAPVTRPAESAASASADKDASAADSASKPDVKGESGNAPAPESTAEAGSGEPAQSEDQAPPPAIDPVEQRKAHAERVMARLQASIDLALQHEPKSVVLLGHGTGAYWAARYLAEKEPAEIHNLLLVAAEVPRDFRPALEDMVPKLKLATGDFYYRDARADREAARLRMQAGKRQKHPAYVQIAMQALPADPKAEQEQLYRRIRGWLSLHLQADAQKPAE
;
A
#
# COMPACT_ATOMS: atom_id res chain seq x y z
N MET A 1 -9.82 42.91 45.20
CA MET A 1 -10.81 42.80 46.30
C MET A 1 -11.65 41.53 46.07
N PRO A 2 -12.28 40.96 47.11
CA PRO A 2 -12.29 39.50 47.35
C PRO A 2 -13.52 38.79 46.72
N ALA A 3 -13.78 37.48 46.84
CA ALA A 3 -13.33 36.50 47.83
C ALA A 3 -13.41 35.03 47.35
N PHE A 4 -12.53 34.16 47.89
CA PHE A 4 -12.76 32.79 48.40
C PHE A 4 -13.91 31.91 47.84
N SER A 5 -13.65 30.67 47.40
CA SER A 5 -13.91 29.38 48.14
C SER A 5 -13.76 28.15 47.18
N LEU A 6 -13.58 26.86 47.55
CA LEU A 6 -13.16 26.19 48.81
C LEU A 6 -12.65 24.72 48.56
N LEU A 7 -11.32 24.52 48.45
CA LEU A 7 -10.54 23.30 48.81
C LEU A 7 -10.80 21.89 48.16
N PRO A 8 -9.86 20.91 48.32
CA PRO A 8 -9.72 19.72 47.44
C PRO A 8 -9.84 18.35 48.14
N LYS A 9 -9.56 17.25 47.41
CA LYS A 9 -9.22 15.91 47.96
C LYS A 9 -8.16 15.18 47.13
N PRO A 10 -7.09 14.64 47.75
CA PRO A 10 -6.30 13.52 47.24
C PRO A 10 -6.44 12.25 48.11
N SER A 11 -6.23 11.06 47.55
CA SER A 11 -6.15 9.79 48.29
C SER A 11 -5.27 8.80 47.51
N ALA A 12 -4.12 8.42 48.10
CA ALA A 12 -3.83 7.08 48.63
C ALA A 12 -3.63 5.99 47.54
N LEU A 13 -2.38 5.75 47.09
CA LEU A 13 -1.39 4.83 47.67
C LEU A 13 -1.86 3.37 47.84
N LEU A 14 -1.27 2.47 47.04
CA LEU A 14 -1.26 1.03 47.27
C LEU A 14 0.06 0.42 46.76
N PRO A 15 0.92 -0.14 47.62
CA PRO A 15 2.06 -0.97 47.23
C PRO A 15 1.93 -2.43 47.71
N LEU A 16 2.38 -3.39 46.90
CA LEU A 16 2.51 -4.82 47.26
C LEU A 16 3.75 -5.39 46.52
N LEU A 17 4.89 -5.68 47.16
CA LEU A 17 5.27 -6.84 48.01
C LEU A 17 5.36 -8.21 47.30
N LEU A 18 6.59 -8.64 46.95
CA LEU A 18 7.25 -9.95 47.24
C LEU A 18 8.56 -10.03 46.41
N ALA A 19 9.75 -10.14 47.03
CA ALA A 19 10.47 -11.36 47.44
C ALA A 19 11.16 -12.09 46.25
N ALA A 20 12.50 -12.02 46.15
CA ALA A 20 13.48 -13.02 46.64
C ALA A 20 13.61 -14.27 45.71
N ALA A 21 14.79 -14.86 45.44
CA ALA A 21 16.10 -14.78 46.09
C ALA A 21 17.28 -15.03 45.11
N PHE A 22 18.51 -14.79 45.57
CA PHE A 22 19.78 -15.14 44.91
C PHE A 22 20.03 -16.66 44.84
N LEU A 23 20.70 -17.13 43.77
CA LEU A 23 21.49 -18.38 43.78
C LEU A 23 22.71 -18.23 42.84
N PRO A 24 23.94 -18.62 43.25
CA PRO A 24 25.16 -18.42 42.45
C PRO A 24 25.43 -19.57 41.45
N PRO A 25 26.30 -19.36 40.44
CA PRO A 25 26.57 -20.36 39.40
C PRO A 25 27.52 -21.47 39.88
N ALA A 26 27.20 -22.72 39.52
CA ALA A 26 28.09 -23.86 39.70
C ALA A 26 28.96 -24.06 38.44
N PHE A 27 30.27 -23.95 38.59
CA PHE A 27 31.22 -24.46 37.60
C PHE A 27 31.26 -25.99 37.68
N VAL A 28 31.06 -26.67 36.55
CA VAL A 28 31.42 -28.08 36.37
C VAL A 28 32.59 -28.16 35.38
N HIS A 29 33.49 -29.10 35.64
CA HIS A 29 34.81 -29.19 35.00
C HIS A 29 34.77 -29.74 33.58
N ALA A 30 35.69 -29.20 32.77
CA ALA A 30 36.40 -29.78 31.64
C ALA A 30 36.00 -31.19 31.17
N GLU A 31 35.55 -31.25 29.91
CA GLU A 31 35.79 -32.38 29.02
C GLU A 31 36.59 -31.84 27.82
N GLU A 32 37.83 -32.28 27.67
CA GLU A 32 38.77 -31.81 26.65
C GLU A 32 38.57 -32.62 25.37
N GLU A 33 37.53 -32.31 24.61
CA GLU A 33 37.23 -33.01 23.35
C GLU A 33 37.41 -32.10 22.13
N ALA A 34 38.39 -32.48 21.30
CA ALA A 34 38.63 -32.09 19.91
C ALA A 34 38.06 -30.75 19.41
N ALA A 35 38.96 -29.78 19.18
CA ALA A 35 38.68 -28.62 18.34
C ALA A 35 38.26 -29.07 16.93
N LYS A 36 36.94 -29.07 16.68
CA LYS A 36 36.32 -29.17 15.36
C LYS A 36 35.75 -27.82 14.99
N ASP A 37 35.86 -27.46 13.72
CA ASP A 37 35.21 -26.27 13.16
C ASP A 37 33.74 -26.20 13.61
N GLN A 38 33.40 -25.13 14.33
CA GLN A 38 31.99 -24.75 14.43
C GLN A 38 31.60 -24.14 13.07
N PRO A 39 30.61 -24.71 12.35
CA PRO A 39 30.08 -24.07 11.16
C PRO A 39 29.62 -22.66 11.54
N GLN A 40 30.10 -21.65 10.83
CA GLN A 40 29.56 -20.30 10.97
C GLN A 40 28.07 -20.36 10.69
N ALA A 41 27.24 -19.92 11.64
CA ALA A 41 25.80 -19.93 11.47
C ALA A 41 25.43 -19.20 10.16
N PRO A 42 24.54 -19.75 9.31
CA PRO A 42 24.22 -19.16 8.03
C PRO A 42 23.84 -17.69 8.20
N VAL A 43 24.54 -16.79 7.49
CA VAL A 43 24.21 -15.37 7.49
C VAL A 43 22.92 -15.19 6.69
N GLU A 44 21.80 -15.28 7.40
CA GLU A 44 20.46 -15.11 6.83
C GLU A 44 20.35 -13.71 6.23
N ARG A 45 20.29 -13.63 4.91
CA ARG A 45 20.29 -12.36 4.18
C ARG A 45 18.96 -11.65 4.47
N PRO A 46 18.97 -10.38 4.91
CA PRO A 46 17.73 -9.65 5.19
C PRO A 46 16.85 -9.64 3.94
N ALA A 47 15.55 -9.86 4.13
CA ALA A 47 14.57 -9.81 3.06
C ALA A 47 14.58 -8.44 2.38
N VAL A 48 14.43 -8.44 1.05
CA VAL A 48 14.39 -7.20 0.26
C VAL A 48 13.11 -6.44 0.60
N SER A 49 13.25 -5.18 1.01
CA SER A 49 12.14 -4.27 1.29
C SER A 49 11.37 -3.92 0.03
N GLU A 50 10.08 -3.63 0.19
CA GLU A 50 9.27 -3.06 -0.88
C GLU A 50 9.65 -1.60 -1.13
N ARG A 51 9.46 -1.11 -2.37
CA ARG A 51 9.61 0.32 -2.69
C ARG A 51 8.75 1.17 -1.76
N SER A 52 7.49 0.78 -1.54
CA SER A 52 6.57 1.48 -0.65
C SER A 52 7.10 1.64 0.78
N GLN A 53 7.87 0.66 1.28
CA GLN A 53 8.50 0.70 2.61
C GLN A 53 9.73 1.61 2.63
N ASP A 54 10.53 1.62 1.57
CA ASP A 54 11.73 2.46 1.49
C ASP A 54 11.39 3.94 1.21
N GLU A 55 10.32 4.20 0.45
CA GLU A 55 9.71 5.52 0.34
C GLU A 55 9.14 6.01 1.68
N ALA A 56 8.46 5.15 2.44
CA ALA A 56 7.97 5.48 3.78
C ALA A 56 9.12 5.89 4.73
N LYS A 57 10.18 5.07 4.84
CA LYS A 57 11.41 5.42 5.60
C LYS A 57 12.06 6.72 5.13
N GLY A 58 11.93 7.04 3.84
CA GLY A 58 12.39 8.30 3.26
C GLY A 58 11.57 9.50 3.74
N LEU A 59 10.25 9.38 3.71
CA LEU A 59 9.31 10.40 4.18
C LEU A 59 9.39 10.63 5.70
N GLU A 60 9.54 9.55 6.48
CA GLU A 60 9.70 9.61 7.94
C GLU A 60 10.84 10.55 8.37
N ARG A 61 11.93 10.57 7.60
CA ARG A 61 13.11 11.43 7.84
C ARG A 61 12.98 12.86 7.32
N GLN A 62 12.01 13.13 6.44
CA GLN A 62 11.85 14.41 5.76
C GLN A 62 10.71 15.26 6.33
N LEU A 63 9.68 14.61 6.90
CA LEU A 63 8.49 15.26 7.44
C LEU A 63 8.59 15.41 8.97
N PRO A 64 7.87 16.37 9.59
CA PRO A 64 7.77 16.46 11.04
C PRO A 64 7.09 15.21 11.63
N GLU A 65 7.54 14.74 12.80
CA GLU A 65 7.00 13.54 13.46
C GLU A 65 5.52 13.72 13.88
N ASP A 66 5.10 14.92 14.29
CA ASP A 66 3.74 15.23 14.78
C ASP A 66 2.60 14.83 13.82
N GLY A 67 2.88 14.77 12.51
CA GLY A 67 1.93 14.39 11.47
C GLY A 67 2.09 12.95 10.96
N GLN A 68 3.03 12.17 11.48
CA GLN A 68 3.30 10.81 11.04
C GLN A 68 2.59 9.81 11.94
N GLN A 69 1.93 8.81 11.36
CA GLN A 69 1.35 7.70 12.10
C GLN A 69 1.65 6.38 11.41
N ILE A 70 2.30 5.46 12.13
CA ILE A 70 2.55 4.09 11.66
C ILE A 70 1.37 3.22 12.08
N LEU A 71 0.60 2.76 11.10
CA LEU A 71 -0.55 1.88 11.30
C LEU A 71 -0.18 0.44 10.96
N LYS A 72 -0.93 -0.52 11.52
CA LYS A 72 -0.81 -1.96 11.23
C LYS A 72 -1.98 -2.44 10.37
N ALA A 73 -1.67 -3.24 9.36
CA ALA A 73 -2.62 -3.90 8.46
C ALA A 73 -2.23 -5.38 8.33
N GLY A 74 -2.83 -6.23 9.15
CA GLY A 74 -2.33 -7.60 9.35
C GLY A 74 -0.93 -7.57 9.96
N ASP A 75 0.00 -8.33 9.36
CA ASP A 75 1.39 -8.41 9.81
C ASP A 75 2.26 -7.22 9.32
N GLU A 76 1.73 -6.35 8.47
CA GLU A 76 2.47 -5.22 7.91
C GLU A 76 2.25 -3.92 8.68
N SER A 77 3.33 -3.15 8.85
CA SER A 77 3.23 -1.74 9.26
C SER A 77 3.38 -0.83 8.05
N PHE A 78 2.63 0.27 8.00
CA PHE A 78 2.67 1.24 6.91
C PHE A 78 2.54 2.67 7.42
N LEU A 79 3.18 3.61 6.71
CA LEU A 79 3.11 5.03 7.03
C LEU A 79 1.79 5.63 6.56
N THR A 80 1.20 6.44 7.43
CA THR A 80 0.15 7.38 7.11
C THR A 80 0.54 8.79 7.58
N LEU A 81 -0.02 9.81 6.93
CA LEU A 81 0.27 11.21 7.23
C LEU A 81 -1.03 11.95 7.55
N TRP A 82 -1.16 12.37 8.81
CA TRP A 82 -2.28 13.14 9.33
C TRP A 82 -1.96 14.64 9.33
N LEU A 83 -2.94 15.47 9.00
CA LEU A 83 -2.93 16.90 9.35
C LEU A 83 -4.29 17.31 9.94
N PRO A 84 -4.31 18.03 11.07
CA PRO A 84 -5.54 18.57 11.64
C PRO A 84 -6.11 19.69 10.75
N ALA A 85 -7.38 20.02 10.94
CA ALA A 85 -8.01 21.17 10.31
C ALA A 85 -7.48 22.47 10.93
N ASN A 86 -7.32 23.54 10.13
CA ASN A 86 -6.92 24.86 10.61
C ASN A 86 -8.14 25.67 11.12
N THR A 87 -9.09 25.00 11.77
CA THR A 87 -10.34 25.54 12.32
C THR A 87 -10.62 24.93 13.70
N ALA A 88 -11.32 25.68 14.57
CA ALA A 88 -11.63 25.22 15.93
C ALA A 88 -12.55 23.99 15.97
N GLU A 89 -13.43 23.87 14.99
CA GLU A 89 -14.18 22.65 14.70
C GLU A 89 -13.83 22.20 13.28
N ALA A 90 -13.53 20.92 13.09
CA ALA A 90 -13.34 20.35 11.76
C ALA A 90 -14.69 20.08 11.08
N GLU A 91 -14.74 20.25 9.76
CA GLU A 91 -15.88 19.83 8.92
C GLU A 91 -15.93 18.30 8.73
N GLY A 92 -14.80 17.63 8.92
CA GLY A 92 -14.65 16.18 8.79
C GLY A 92 -13.21 15.78 8.48
N VAL A 93 -13.04 14.56 7.97
CA VAL A 93 -11.75 13.99 7.53
C VAL A 93 -11.83 13.62 6.05
N VAL A 94 -10.83 14.05 5.26
CA VAL A 94 -10.60 13.55 3.90
C VAL A 94 -9.48 12.51 3.92
N ILE A 95 -9.83 11.26 3.63
CA ILE A 95 -8.88 10.15 3.51
C ILE A 95 -8.41 10.10 2.05
N LEU A 96 -7.11 10.32 1.83
CA LEU A 96 -6.46 10.44 0.54
C LEU A 96 -5.78 9.11 0.17
N VAL A 97 -6.32 8.41 -0.84
CA VAL A 97 -5.82 7.14 -1.36
C VAL A 97 -4.95 7.38 -2.60
N PRO A 98 -3.62 7.19 -2.54
CA PRO A 98 -2.73 7.35 -3.69
C PRO A 98 -2.93 6.26 -4.75
N GLY A 99 -2.39 6.50 -5.94
CA GLY A 99 -2.26 5.49 -6.98
C GLY A 99 -1.18 4.43 -6.70
N ASP A 100 -1.10 3.44 -7.58
CA ASP A 100 -0.18 2.31 -7.49
C ASP A 100 1.27 2.79 -7.66
N GLY A 101 2.03 2.82 -6.55
CA GLY A 101 3.38 3.38 -6.54
C GLY A 101 3.45 4.91 -6.38
N GLU A 102 2.36 5.52 -5.91
CA GLU A 102 2.38 6.88 -5.37
C GLU A 102 2.50 6.82 -3.83
N SER A 103 3.31 7.72 -3.27
CA SER A 103 3.54 7.80 -1.82
C SER A 103 2.45 8.61 -1.09
N PRO A 104 2.32 8.52 0.25
CA PRO A 104 1.35 9.33 0.99
C PRO A 104 1.62 10.84 0.94
N ASP A 105 2.74 11.31 0.40
CA ASP A 105 2.98 12.74 0.12
C ASP A 105 3.26 13.03 -1.36
N TRP A 106 2.73 12.21 -2.27
CA TRP A 106 2.98 12.32 -3.71
C TRP A 106 2.78 13.75 -4.24
N PRO A 107 3.71 14.30 -5.06
CA PRO A 107 3.71 15.72 -5.43
C PRO A 107 2.52 16.15 -6.30
N GLN A 108 1.80 15.20 -6.91
CA GLN A 108 0.56 15.43 -7.65
C GLN A 108 -0.63 14.89 -6.85
N ALA A 109 -1.72 15.65 -6.82
CA ALA A 109 -2.95 15.40 -6.07
C ALA A 109 -2.75 15.22 -4.56
N ILE A 110 -2.20 14.10 -4.10
CA ILE A 110 -2.16 13.65 -2.69
C ILE A 110 -1.50 14.68 -1.78
N GLY A 111 -0.20 14.93 -1.89
CA GLY A 111 0.52 15.88 -1.04
C GLY A 111 -0.02 17.32 -1.12
N PRO A 112 -0.31 17.87 -2.32
CA PRO A 112 -0.95 19.18 -2.46
C PRO A 112 -2.32 19.29 -1.78
N LEU A 113 -3.19 18.28 -1.88
CA LEU A 113 -4.51 18.27 -1.23
C LEU A 113 -4.38 18.11 0.28
N ARG A 114 -3.52 17.18 0.73
CA ARG A 114 -3.21 16.93 2.15
C ARG A 114 -2.89 18.23 2.88
N ARG A 115 -2.02 19.05 2.30
CA ARG A 115 -1.58 20.33 2.89
C ARG A 115 -2.59 21.48 2.78
N LYS A 116 -3.49 21.47 1.79
CA LYS A 116 -4.40 22.62 1.52
C LYS A 116 -5.81 22.47 2.07
N LEU A 117 -6.31 21.24 2.20
CA LEU A 117 -7.63 20.99 2.77
C LEU A 117 -7.74 21.41 4.26
N PRO A 118 -6.68 21.38 5.09
CA PRO A 118 -6.66 22.02 6.41
C PRO A 118 -7.09 23.48 6.42
N ASP A 119 -6.63 24.29 5.46
CA ASP A 119 -7.02 25.71 5.31
C ASP A 119 -8.50 25.89 4.89
N ALA A 120 -9.16 24.80 4.47
CA ALA A 120 -10.59 24.75 4.18
C ALA A 120 -11.42 24.10 5.30
N GLY A 121 -10.84 23.86 6.48
CA GLY A 121 -11.53 23.28 7.65
C GLY A 121 -11.57 21.75 7.69
N TRP A 122 -10.77 21.07 6.85
CA TRP A 122 -10.75 19.61 6.74
C TRP A 122 -9.50 18.99 7.35
N GLN A 123 -9.68 17.98 8.19
CA GLN A 123 -8.57 17.10 8.56
C GLN A 123 -8.21 16.25 7.34
N THR A 124 -6.94 15.89 7.18
CA THR A 124 -6.50 15.01 6.08
C THR A 124 -5.70 13.83 6.60
N LEU A 125 -5.91 12.67 5.98
CA LEU A 125 -5.19 11.44 6.24
C LEU A 125 -4.79 10.82 4.91
N SER A 126 -3.51 10.79 4.57
CA SER A 126 -3.03 10.00 3.42
C SER A 126 -2.36 8.71 3.87
N LEU A 127 -2.48 7.64 3.08
CA LEU A 127 -1.94 6.32 3.40
C LEU A 127 -1.01 5.77 2.32
N ALA A 128 0.01 5.01 2.71
CA ALA A 128 0.85 4.27 1.78
C ALA A 128 0.20 2.93 1.35
N LEU A 129 -0.02 2.73 0.05
CA LEU A 129 -0.47 1.44 -0.50
C LEU A 129 0.70 0.43 -0.64
N PRO A 130 0.45 -0.89 -0.61
CA PRO A 130 1.46 -1.91 -0.92
C PRO A 130 1.82 -1.87 -2.41
N ASP A 131 3.01 -2.37 -2.78
CA ASP A 131 3.38 -2.47 -4.20
C ASP A 131 2.63 -3.60 -4.91
N PRO A 132 2.08 -3.38 -6.13
CA PRO A 132 1.26 -4.37 -6.85
C PRO A 132 2.05 -5.57 -7.41
N GLN A 133 3.38 -5.48 -7.44
CA GLN A 133 4.29 -6.51 -7.93
C GLN A 133 5.37 -6.84 -6.89
N SER A 134 5.07 -6.67 -5.61
CA SER A 134 6.05 -6.95 -4.57
C SER A 134 6.50 -8.41 -4.58
N THR A 135 7.82 -8.60 -4.66
CA THR A 135 8.48 -9.90 -4.48
C THR A 135 8.78 -10.19 -3.01
N ALA A 136 8.26 -9.40 -2.06
CA ALA A 136 8.37 -9.68 -0.63
C ALA A 136 7.77 -11.08 -0.34
N PRO A 137 8.53 -12.01 0.25
CA PRO A 137 8.08 -13.38 0.41
C PRO A 137 6.96 -13.48 1.45
N VAL A 138 5.74 -13.75 0.99
CA VAL A 138 4.63 -14.15 1.86
C VAL A 138 4.96 -15.52 2.46
N THR A 139 4.80 -15.66 3.77
CA THR A 139 5.10 -16.90 4.50
C THR A 139 4.16 -18.04 4.06
N ARG A 140 4.75 -19.10 3.51
CA ARG A 140 3.99 -20.30 3.10
C ARG A 140 3.54 -21.10 4.33
N PRO A 141 2.26 -21.48 4.46
CA PRO A 141 1.82 -22.42 5.48
C PRO A 141 2.57 -23.77 5.40
N ALA A 142 2.98 -24.32 6.54
CA ALA A 142 3.99 -25.37 6.65
C ALA A 142 3.57 -26.78 6.14
N GLU A 143 2.42 -26.94 5.51
CA GLU A 143 1.78 -28.24 5.25
C GLU A 143 2.25 -28.93 3.95
N SER A 144 2.95 -28.22 3.06
CA SER A 144 3.35 -28.74 1.73
C SER A 144 4.56 -29.69 1.74
N ALA A 145 5.23 -29.89 2.88
CA ALA A 145 6.49 -30.63 2.97
C ALA A 145 6.39 -32.17 2.78
N ALA A 146 5.18 -32.73 2.76
CA ALA A 146 4.97 -34.18 2.88
C ALA A 146 4.91 -34.99 1.57
N SER A 147 4.85 -34.36 0.38
CA SER A 147 4.41 -35.05 -0.86
C SER A 147 5.46 -35.24 -1.96
N ALA A 148 6.74 -34.90 -1.74
CA ALA A 148 7.74 -34.78 -2.81
C ALA A 148 8.76 -35.94 -2.93
N SER A 149 8.47 -37.12 -2.38
CA SER A 149 9.41 -38.26 -2.39
C SER A 149 8.78 -39.57 -2.89
N ALA A 150 8.45 -39.61 -4.17
CA ALA A 150 8.15 -40.82 -4.94
C ALA A 150 8.55 -40.63 -6.42
N ASP A 151 8.71 -41.76 -7.13
CA ASP A 151 8.83 -41.89 -8.58
C ASP A 151 10.10 -41.30 -9.26
N LYS A 152 11.22 -42.00 -9.03
CA LYS A 152 12.17 -42.30 -10.11
C LYS A 152 11.72 -43.58 -10.80
N ASP A 153 11.42 -43.54 -12.10
CA ASP A 153 11.81 -44.63 -12.99
C ASP A 153 11.89 -44.21 -14.47
N ALA A 154 12.69 -44.96 -15.24
CA ALA A 154 13.21 -44.50 -16.53
C ALA A 154 12.41 -44.99 -17.77
N SER A 155 12.50 -44.22 -18.86
CA SER A 155 12.27 -44.75 -20.20
C SER A 155 13.14 -44.03 -21.23
N ALA A 156 14.17 -44.71 -21.74
CA ALA A 156 14.94 -44.29 -22.91
C ALA A 156 14.30 -44.83 -24.19
N ALA A 157 14.19 -44.02 -25.23
CA ALA A 157 13.89 -44.46 -26.59
C ALA A 157 14.71 -43.66 -27.59
N ASP A 158 15.36 -44.38 -28.51
CA ASP A 158 16.43 -43.90 -29.38
C ASP A 158 15.89 -43.42 -30.75
N SER A 159 16.56 -42.44 -31.37
CA SER A 159 16.42 -42.10 -32.80
C SER A 159 17.51 -41.14 -33.26
N ALA A 160 18.68 -41.70 -33.61
CA ALA A 160 19.70 -40.98 -34.35
C ALA A 160 19.35 -40.88 -35.85
N SER A 161 19.74 -39.76 -36.49
CA SER A 161 19.93 -39.67 -37.93
C SER A 161 21.10 -38.74 -38.25
N LYS A 162 21.95 -39.18 -39.18
CA LYS A 162 23.33 -38.70 -39.41
C LYS A 162 23.43 -37.65 -40.55
N PRO A 163 24.61 -37.02 -40.77
CA PRO A 163 24.69 -35.62 -41.20
C PRO A 163 25.36 -35.41 -42.57
N ASP A 164 26.05 -34.26 -42.70
CA ASP A 164 27.06 -33.85 -43.68
C ASP A 164 26.61 -33.03 -44.92
N VAL A 165 26.99 -31.73 -44.89
CA VAL A 165 27.33 -30.93 -46.08
C VAL A 165 28.66 -30.20 -45.78
N LYS A 166 29.55 -30.17 -46.77
CA LYS A 166 30.97 -29.81 -46.64
C LYS A 166 31.33 -28.61 -47.52
N GLY A 167 32.13 -27.69 -46.98
CA GLY A 167 32.83 -26.63 -47.71
C GLY A 167 33.01 -25.36 -46.87
N GLU A 168 34.06 -24.54 -47.01
CA GLU A 168 35.36 -24.74 -47.68
C GLU A 168 36.36 -23.67 -47.17
N SER A 169 37.65 -24.03 -47.03
CA SER A 169 38.87 -23.18 -46.96
C SER A 169 38.91 -21.86 -46.13
N GLY A 170 39.92 -21.69 -45.25
CA GLY A 170 40.08 -20.38 -44.57
C GLY A 170 41.28 -20.04 -43.66
N ASN A 171 42.39 -20.80 -43.63
CA ASN A 171 43.70 -20.41 -43.04
C ASN A 171 43.85 -20.28 -41.49
N ALA A 172 44.83 -21.01 -40.94
CA ALA A 172 45.42 -20.85 -39.58
C ALA A 172 46.74 -20.00 -39.69
N PRO A 173 47.70 -19.86 -38.73
CA PRO A 173 47.94 -20.56 -37.45
C PRO A 173 48.19 -19.62 -36.22
N ALA A 174 47.84 -20.03 -34.98
CA ALA A 174 48.67 -20.63 -33.90
C ALA A 174 49.09 -19.66 -32.77
N PRO A 175 49.39 -20.15 -31.54
CA PRO A 175 49.16 -19.39 -30.30
C PRO A 175 50.42 -19.11 -29.46
N GLU A 176 50.28 -18.28 -28.42
CA GLU A 176 51.15 -18.29 -27.24
C GLU A 176 50.33 -18.40 -25.94
N SER A 177 50.97 -18.95 -24.92
CA SER A 177 50.34 -19.44 -23.68
C SER A 177 50.98 -18.78 -22.46
N THR A 178 50.16 -18.25 -21.56
CA THR A 178 50.57 -17.98 -20.17
C THR A 178 49.49 -18.48 -19.23
N ALA A 179 49.71 -19.65 -18.63
CA ALA A 179 48.92 -20.14 -17.52
C ALA A 179 49.61 -19.76 -16.20
N GLU A 180 48.93 -18.99 -15.36
CA GLU A 180 49.37 -18.69 -14.00
C GLU A 180 48.37 -19.33 -13.03
N ALA A 181 48.86 -20.29 -12.24
CA ALA A 181 48.01 -21.13 -11.39
C ALA A 181 47.74 -20.44 -10.04
N GLY A 182 46.52 -19.92 -9.87
CA GLY A 182 45.96 -19.50 -8.59
C GLY A 182 44.98 -20.55 -8.07
N SER A 183 45.24 -21.11 -6.88
CA SER A 183 44.45 -22.19 -6.28
C SER A 183 43.00 -21.76 -6.00
N GLY A 184 42.04 -22.50 -6.55
CA GLY A 184 40.61 -22.39 -6.24
C GLY A 184 40.06 -23.71 -5.71
N GLU A 185 39.90 -23.79 -4.39
CA GLU A 185 39.21 -24.90 -3.71
C GLU A 185 37.68 -24.79 -3.94
N PRO A 186 36.90 -25.89 -3.98
CA PRO A 186 35.65 -25.90 -4.73
C PRO A 186 34.51 -25.20 -3.99
N ALA A 187 33.93 -24.18 -4.63
CA ALA A 187 32.62 -23.68 -4.26
C ALA A 187 31.58 -24.77 -4.57
N GLN A 188 31.14 -25.49 -3.54
CA GLN A 188 29.90 -26.27 -3.59
C GLN A 188 28.74 -25.28 -3.77
N SER A 189 28.32 -25.10 -5.03
CA SER A 189 27.04 -24.49 -5.33
C SER A 189 25.94 -25.45 -4.87
N GLU A 190 25.42 -25.22 -3.67
CA GLU A 190 24.15 -25.83 -3.26
C GLU A 190 23.09 -25.44 -4.28
N ASP A 191 22.58 -26.45 -4.98
CA ASP A 191 21.63 -26.34 -6.08
C ASP A 191 20.23 -26.04 -5.50
N GLN A 192 20.07 -24.85 -4.89
CA GLN A 192 18.78 -24.35 -4.45
C GLN A 192 17.92 -24.11 -5.70
N ALA A 193 17.07 -25.10 -5.99
CA ALA A 193 16.07 -25.01 -7.03
C ALA A 193 15.29 -23.68 -6.89
N PRO A 194 15.08 -22.94 -7.99
CA PRO A 194 14.39 -21.66 -7.93
C PRO A 194 13.00 -21.85 -7.29
N PRO A 195 12.57 -20.93 -6.41
CA PRO A 195 11.29 -21.06 -5.74
C PRO A 195 10.16 -21.18 -6.78
N PRO A 196 9.14 -22.04 -6.54
CA PRO A 196 8.06 -22.22 -7.50
C PRO A 196 7.37 -20.88 -7.75
N ALA A 197 7.16 -20.56 -9.03
CA ALA A 197 6.49 -19.33 -9.43
C ALA A 197 5.09 -19.27 -8.81
N ILE A 198 4.83 -18.23 -8.02
CA ILE A 198 3.53 -17.99 -7.40
C ILE A 198 2.52 -17.67 -8.51
N ASP A 199 1.31 -18.20 -8.41
CA ASP A 199 0.24 -17.92 -9.39
C ASP A 199 -0.07 -16.40 -9.43
N PRO A 200 0.01 -15.74 -10.60
CA PRO A 200 -0.39 -14.34 -10.76
C PRO A 200 -1.84 -14.03 -10.37
N VAL A 201 -2.72 -15.03 -10.26
CA VAL A 201 -4.07 -14.89 -9.68
C VAL A 201 -4.00 -14.75 -8.15
N GLU A 202 -3.20 -15.57 -7.47
CA GLU A 202 -3.01 -15.52 -6.02
C GLU A 202 -2.30 -14.24 -5.59
N GLN A 203 -1.24 -13.83 -6.31
CA GLN A 203 -0.55 -12.56 -6.05
C GLN A 203 -1.51 -11.36 -6.11
N ARG A 204 -2.42 -11.31 -7.09
CA ARG A 204 -3.42 -10.23 -7.21
C ARG A 204 -4.47 -10.26 -6.09
N LYS A 205 -4.86 -11.45 -5.60
CA LYS A 205 -5.75 -11.58 -4.44
C LYS A 205 -5.06 -11.07 -3.17
N ALA A 206 -3.85 -11.57 -2.89
CA ALA A 206 -3.05 -11.13 -1.74
C ALA A 206 -2.77 -9.62 -1.76
N HIS A 207 -2.45 -9.05 -2.92
CA HIS A 207 -2.30 -7.60 -3.06
C HIS A 207 -3.60 -6.85 -2.75
N ALA A 208 -4.75 -7.29 -3.28
CA ALA A 208 -6.03 -6.68 -2.97
C ALA A 208 -6.38 -6.76 -1.47
N GLU A 209 -6.14 -7.90 -0.82
CA GLU A 209 -6.34 -8.08 0.63
C GLU A 209 -5.46 -7.12 1.44
N ARG A 210 -4.17 -6.97 1.07
CA ARG A 210 -3.25 -6.00 1.68
C ARG A 210 -3.74 -4.56 1.50
N VAL A 211 -4.23 -4.17 0.31
CA VAL A 211 -4.81 -2.84 0.07
C VAL A 211 -6.05 -2.62 0.95
N MET A 212 -6.97 -3.58 1.02
CA MET A 212 -8.18 -3.47 1.85
C MET A 212 -7.85 -3.36 3.33
N ALA A 213 -6.84 -4.08 3.81
CA ALA A 213 -6.38 -4.00 5.21
C ALA A 213 -5.80 -2.62 5.55
N ARG A 214 -5.01 -2.00 4.65
CA ARG A 214 -4.49 -0.64 4.85
C ARG A 214 -5.59 0.44 4.79
N LEU A 215 -6.57 0.27 3.90
CA LEU A 215 -7.75 1.14 3.86
C LEU A 215 -8.59 1.04 5.13
N GLN A 216 -8.88 -0.18 5.61
CA GLN A 216 -9.59 -0.41 6.87
C GLN A 216 -8.89 0.29 8.03
N ALA A 217 -7.59 0.02 8.26
CA ALA A 217 -6.85 0.62 9.35
C ALA A 217 -6.80 2.16 9.28
N SER A 218 -6.75 2.74 8.07
CA SER A 218 -6.80 4.20 7.87
C SER A 218 -8.19 4.78 8.17
N ILE A 219 -9.26 4.06 7.83
CA ILE A 219 -10.64 4.46 8.15
C ILE A 219 -10.90 4.33 9.65
N ASP A 220 -10.44 3.26 10.28
CA ASP A 220 -10.53 3.06 11.74
C ASP A 220 -9.80 4.17 12.50
N LEU A 221 -8.63 4.62 12.03
CA LEU A 221 -7.95 5.80 12.56
C LEU A 221 -8.80 7.07 12.40
N ALA A 222 -9.33 7.33 11.20
CA ALA A 222 -10.14 8.52 10.96
C ALA A 222 -11.41 8.56 11.85
N LEU A 223 -12.04 7.41 12.11
CA LEU A 223 -13.23 7.29 12.95
C LEU A 223 -12.94 7.46 14.44
N GLN A 224 -11.73 7.16 14.92
CA GLN A 224 -11.32 7.42 16.32
C GLN A 224 -11.34 8.92 16.68
N HIS A 225 -11.31 9.81 15.69
CA HIS A 225 -11.40 11.26 15.88
C HIS A 225 -12.85 11.81 15.87
N GLU A 226 -13.86 10.93 15.91
CA GLU A 226 -15.30 11.26 15.90
C GLU A 226 -15.69 12.34 14.86
N PRO A 227 -15.29 12.19 13.58
CA PRO A 227 -15.43 13.26 12.59
C PRO A 227 -16.90 13.46 12.18
N LYS A 228 -17.29 14.72 11.98
CA LYS A 228 -18.64 15.09 11.48
C LYS A 228 -18.98 14.45 10.12
N SER A 229 -17.97 14.16 9.30
CA SER A 229 -18.08 13.48 8.01
C SER A 229 -16.76 12.82 7.63
N VAL A 230 -16.83 11.67 6.95
CA VAL A 230 -15.67 11.01 6.32
C VAL A 230 -15.85 11.03 4.81
N VAL A 231 -14.83 11.51 4.11
CA VAL A 231 -14.76 11.55 2.64
C VAL A 231 -13.58 10.73 2.17
N LEU A 232 -13.82 9.72 1.35
CA LEU A 232 -12.76 8.93 0.74
C LEU A 232 -12.43 9.50 -0.64
N LEU A 233 -11.20 9.97 -0.84
CA LEU A 233 -10.72 10.58 -2.08
C LEU A 233 -9.57 9.75 -2.64
N GLY A 234 -9.77 9.13 -3.80
CA GLY A 234 -8.72 8.39 -4.49
C GLY A 234 -8.19 9.09 -5.75
N HIS A 235 -6.89 8.97 -5.97
CA HIS A 235 -6.19 9.43 -7.18
C HIS A 235 -5.75 8.24 -8.04
N GLY A 236 -5.87 8.32 -9.37
CA GLY A 236 -5.44 7.25 -10.27
C GLY A 236 -6.12 5.92 -9.95
N THR A 237 -5.34 4.87 -9.71
CA THR A 237 -5.84 3.56 -9.23
C THR A 237 -6.32 3.57 -7.78
N GLY A 238 -5.88 4.51 -6.94
CA GLY A 238 -6.41 4.74 -5.60
C GLY A 238 -7.91 5.04 -5.62
N ALA A 239 -8.41 5.65 -6.70
CA ALA A 239 -9.84 5.86 -6.92
C ALA A 239 -10.61 4.54 -7.13
N TYR A 240 -10.00 3.55 -7.80
CA TYR A 240 -10.54 2.19 -7.90
C TYR A 240 -10.51 1.47 -6.55
N TRP A 241 -9.39 1.54 -5.83
CA TRP A 241 -9.27 0.90 -4.51
C TRP A 241 -10.27 1.48 -3.49
N ALA A 242 -10.45 2.80 -3.48
CA ALA A 242 -11.47 3.49 -2.70
C ALA A 242 -12.90 3.01 -3.03
N ALA A 243 -13.28 3.04 -4.31
CA ALA A 243 -14.60 2.59 -4.74
C ALA A 243 -14.84 1.10 -4.45
N ARG A 244 -13.80 0.27 -4.59
CA ARG A 244 -13.86 -1.18 -4.37
C ARG A 244 -14.01 -1.51 -2.88
N TYR A 245 -13.29 -0.82 -2.01
CA TYR A 245 -13.44 -0.95 -0.57
C TYR A 245 -14.88 -0.66 -0.13
N LEU A 246 -15.45 0.44 -0.62
CA LEU A 246 -16.84 0.81 -0.33
C LEU A 246 -17.85 -0.22 -0.86
N ALA A 247 -17.54 -0.89 -1.98
CA ALA A 247 -18.38 -1.95 -2.55
C ALA A 247 -18.24 -3.32 -1.85
N GLU A 248 -17.13 -3.59 -1.16
CA GLU A 248 -16.86 -4.87 -0.47
C GLU A 248 -17.13 -4.81 1.03
N LYS A 249 -17.01 -3.64 1.66
CA LYS A 249 -17.17 -3.44 3.11
C LYS A 249 -18.46 -2.72 3.51
N GLU A 250 -19.05 -1.94 2.60
CA GLU A 250 -20.26 -1.13 2.84
C GLU A 250 -20.27 -0.41 4.22
N PRO A 251 -19.20 0.35 4.58
CA PRO A 251 -19.13 1.03 5.88
C PRO A 251 -20.24 2.08 6.00
N ALA A 252 -20.95 2.05 7.13
CA ALA A 252 -22.14 2.90 7.35
C ALA A 252 -21.78 4.38 7.56
N GLU A 253 -20.51 4.70 7.79
CA GLU A 253 -20.03 6.04 8.13
C GLU A 253 -19.65 6.86 6.88
N ILE A 254 -19.24 6.20 5.79
CA ILE A 254 -18.66 6.86 4.61
C ILE A 254 -19.71 7.10 3.54
N HIS A 255 -20.26 8.32 3.54
CA HIS A 255 -21.31 8.76 2.61
C HIS A 255 -20.78 9.44 1.34
N ASN A 256 -19.46 9.66 1.25
CA ASN A 256 -18.85 10.55 0.28
C ASN A 256 -17.61 9.94 -0.39
N LEU A 257 -17.60 9.92 -1.73
CA LEU A 257 -16.53 9.38 -2.56
C LEU A 257 -16.05 10.43 -3.58
N LEU A 258 -14.75 10.67 -3.63
CA LEU A 258 -14.12 11.53 -4.63
C LEU A 258 -13.13 10.74 -5.47
N LEU A 259 -13.27 10.88 -6.78
CA LEU A 259 -12.52 10.16 -7.80
C LEU A 259 -11.72 11.19 -8.62
N VAL A 260 -10.39 11.15 -8.56
CA VAL A 260 -9.52 12.09 -9.30
C VAL A 260 -8.70 11.31 -10.33
N ALA A 261 -8.89 11.62 -11.62
CA ALA A 261 -8.24 10.94 -12.74
C ALA A 261 -8.35 9.41 -12.62
N ALA A 262 -9.56 8.91 -12.36
CA ALA A 262 -9.76 7.57 -11.85
C ALA A 262 -9.50 6.47 -12.90
N GLU A 263 -8.54 5.60 -12.59
CA GLU A 263 -8.05 4.50 -13.42
C GLU A 263 -8.39 3.14 -12.80
N VAL A 264 -8.54 2.12 -13.65
CA VAL A 264 -8.71 0.72 -13.20
C VAL A 264 -7.36 0.01 -13.31
N PRO A 265 -6.82 -0.56 -12.22
CA PRO A 265 -5.58 -1.33 -12.26
C PRO A 265 -5.61 -2.45 -13.30
N ARG A 266 -4.44 -2.78 -13.86
CA ARG A 266 -4.31 -3.86 -14.84
C ARG A 266 -4.79 -5.18 -14.24
N ASP A 267 -5.53 -5.94 -15.04
CA ASP A 267 -6.02 -7.27 -14.68
C ASP A 267 -6.96 -7.33 -13.45
N PHE A 268 -7.46 -6.19 -12.98
CA PHE A 268 -8.50 -6.08 -11.96
C PHE A 268 -9.88 -5.79 -12.55
N ARG A 269 -10.93 -6.27 -11.88
CA ARG A 269 -12.36 -6.19 -12.25
C ARG A 269 -13.21 -6.11 -10.97
N PRO A 270 -14.48 -5.66 -10.99
CA PRO A 270 -15.22 -5.08 -12.13
C PRO A 270 -14.68 -3.70 -12.54
N ALA A 271 -15.22 -3.10 -13.60
CA ALA A 271 -14.86 -1.73 -13.99
C ALA A 271 -15.54 -0.69 -13.07
N LEU A 272 -15.01 0.53 -13.01
CA LEU A 272 -15.54 1.60 -12.15
C LEU A 272 -17.00 1.95 -12.48
N GLU A 273 -17.37 1.95 -13.76
CA GLU A 273 -18.73 2.19 -14.22
C GLU A 273 -19.75 1.12 -13.80
N ASP A 274 -19.30 -0.11 -13.50
CA ASP A 274 -20.15 -1.18 -12.99
C ASP A 274 -20.26 -1.18 -11.45
N MET A 275 -19.39 -0.41 -10.78
CA MET A 275 -19.19 -0.40 -9.34
C MET A 275 -19.75 0.87 -8.70
N VAL A 276 -19.25 2.05 -9.11
CA VAL A 276 -19.60 3.35 -8.54
C VAL A 276 -21.13 3.60 -8.51
N PRO A 277 -21.91 3.31 -9.57
CA PRO A 277 -23.35 3.54 -9.54
C PRO A 277 -24.14 2.66 -8.54
N LYS A 278 -23.55 1.57 -8.03
CA LYS A 278 -24.19 0.70 -7.04
C LYS A 278 -24.01 1.21 -5.61
N LEU A 279 -22.96 1.99 -5.35
CA LEU A 279 -22.64 2.54 -4.03
C LEU A 279 -23.72 3.49 -3.50
N LYS A 280 -24.38 4.25 -4.40
CA LYS A 280 -25.43 5.25 -4.09
C LYS A 280 -24.98 6.40 -3.17
N LEU A 281 -23.67 6.60 -3.01
CA LEU A 281 -23.04 7.63 -2.18
C LEU A 281 -22.96 8.98 -2.91
N ALA A 282 -22.75 10.09 -2.21
CA ALA A 282 -22.40 11.35 -2.87
C ALA A 282 -21.03 11.22 -3.55
N THR A 283 -20.99 11.33 -4.89
CA THR A 283 -19.80 11.02 -5.69
C THR A 283 -19.38 12.18 -6.58
N GLY A 284 -18.15 12.67 -6.41
CA GLY A 284 -17.51 13.63 -7.30
C GLY A 284 -16.46 12.98 -8.19
N ASP A 285 -16.62 13.05 -9.52
CA ASP A 285 -15.72 12.48 -10.52
C ASP A 285 -14.99 13.60 -11.28
N PHE A 286 -13.73 13.82 -10.92
CA PHE A 286 -12.84 14.85 -11.45
C PHE A 286 -11.93 14.23 -12.52
N TYR A 287 -12.07 14.68 -13.76
CA TYR A 287 -11.37 14.11 -14.91
C TYR A 287 -10.77 15.21 -15.80
N TYR A 288 -9.64 14.93 -16.45
CA TYR A 288 -8.95 15.83 -17.36
C TYR A 288 -9.55 15.73 -18.76
N ARG A 289 -10.12 16.84 -19.28
CA ARG A 289 -10.88 16.82 -20.55
C ARG A 289 -10.03 16.63 -21.79
N ASP A 290 -8.74 16.89 -21.71
CA ASP A 290 -7.78 16.81 -22.80
C ASP A 290 -7.15 15.40 -22.88
N ALA A 291 -6.99 14.72 -21.75
CA ALA A 291 -6.65 13.30 -21.70
C ALA A 291 -7.79 12.44 -22.32
N ARG A 292 -7.49 11.79 -23.45
CA ARG A 292 -8.50 10.97 -24.17
C ARG A 292 -9.02 9.81 -23.33
N ALA A 293 -8.14 9.07 -22.67
CA ALA A 293 -8.51 7.90 -21.87
C ALA A 293 -9.43 8.29 -20.70
N ASP A 294 -9.08 9.34 -19.95
CA ASP A 294 -9.85 9.82 -18.81
C ASP A 294 -11.23 10.35 -19.24
N ARG A 295 -11.32 11.10 -20.35
CA ARG A 295 -12.62 11.46 -20.96
C ARG A 295 -13.48 10.24 -21.29
N GLU A 296 -12.90 9.20 -21.87
CA GLU A 296 -13.63 8.01 -22.30
C GLU A 296 -14.13 7.21 -21.08
N ALA A 297 -13.28 7.04 -20.06
CA ALA A 297 -13.64 6.41 -18.79
C ALA A 297 -14.72 7.20 -18.03
N ALA A 298 -14.55 8.52 -17.87
CA ALA A 298 -15.56 9.40 -17.29
C ALA A 298 -16.89 9.31 -18.05
N ARG A 299 -16.88 9.32 -19.39
CA ARG A 299 -18.12 9.17 -20.19
C ARG A 299 -18.83 7.84 -19.88
N LEU A 300 -18.11 6.74 -19.71
CA LEU A 300 -18.69 5.44 -19.35
C LEU A 300 -19.31 5.47 -17.94
N ARG A 301 -18.60 6.01 -16.94
CA ARG A 301 -19.10 6.19 -15.57
C ARG A 301 -20.38 7.04 -15.52
N MET A 302 -20.42 8.17 -16.23
CA MET A 302 -21.62 9.02 -16.35
C MET A 302 -22.80 8.28 -16.99
N GLN A 303 -22.55 7.54 -18.07
CA GLN A 303 -23.61 6.77 -18.73
C GLN A 303 -24.15 5.66 -17.81
N ALA A 304 -23.31 5.03 -16.99
CA ALA A 304 -23.74 4.04 -16.02
C ALA A 304 -24.54 4.64 -14.85
N GLY A 305 -24.09 5.77 -14.29
CA GLY A 305 -24.83 6.51 -13.26
C GLY A 305 -26.23 6.92 -13.72
N LYS A 306 -26.37 7.35 -14.99
CA LYS A 306 -27.66 7.65 -15.63
C LYS A 306 -28.56 6.41 -15.77
N ARG A 307 -28.00 5.23 -16.06
CA ARG A 307 -28.78 3.97 -16.15
C ARG A 307 -29.34 3.52 -14.80
N GLN A 308 -28.64 3.80 -13.70
CA GLN A 308 -29.01 3.33 -12.36
C GLN A 308 -29.70 4.40 -11.48
N LYS A 309 -29.99 5.59 -12.03
CA LYS A 309 -30.55 6.75 -11.28
C LYS A 309 -29.73 7.12 -10.03
N HIS A 310 -28.40 7.13 -10.14
CA HIS A 310 -27.53 7.42 -9.01
C HIS A 310 -27.82 8.83 -8.44
N PRO A 311 -28.13 8.98 -7.14
CA PRO A 311 -28.81 10.17 -6.62
C PRO A 311 -27.92 11.43 -6.60
N ALA A 312 -26.62 11.27 -6.38
CA ALA A 312 -25.69 12.37 -6.15
C ALA A 312 -24.35 12.16 -6.90
N TYR A 313 -24.41 11.86 -8.21
CA TYR A 313 -23.22 11.77 -9.06
C TYR A 313 -22.96 13.07 -9.82
N VAL A 314 -21.80 13.69 -9.58
CA VAL A 314 -21.39 14.96 -10.22
C VAL A 314 -20.06 14.79 -10.92
N GLN A 315 -19.99 15.17 -12.19
CA GLN A 315 -18.76 15.15 -12.98
C GLN A 315 -18.18 16.55 -13.18
N ILE A 316 -16.88 16.68 -12.96
CA ILE A 316 -16.16 17.96 -13.00
C ILE A 316 -14.98 17.83 -13.96
N ALA A 317 -15.19 18.33 -15.17
CA ALA A 317 -14.17 18.37 -16.22
C ALA A 317 -13.08 19.41 -15.89
N MET A 318 -11.88 18.94 -15.61
CA MET A 318 -10.67 19.73 -15.46
C MET A 318 -9.97 19.92 -16.81
N GLN A 319 -8.81 20.57 -16.80
CA GLN A 319 -7.93 20.83 -17.95
C GLN A 319 -6.52 20.54 -17.46
N ALA A 320 -5.75 19.71 -18.16
CA ALA A 320 -4.36 19.49 -17.77
C ALA A 320 -3.51 20.69 -18.18
N LEU A 321 -2.55 21.05 -17.35
CA LEU A 321 -1.64 22.18 -17.51
C LEU A 321 -0.21 21.66 -17.32
N PRO A 322 0.31 20.79 -18.20
CA PRO A 322 1.65 20.19 -18.06
C PRO A 322 2.78 21.23 -18.06
N ALA A 323 2.53 22.44 -18.58
CA ALA A 323 3.45 23.57 -18.52
C ALA A 323 3.40 24.36 -17.19
N ASP A 324 2.35 24.20 -16.38
CA ASP A 324 2.23 24.79 -15.04
C ASP A 324 1.51 23.81 -14.07
N PRO A 325 2.25 22.82 -13.54
CA PRO A 325 1.71 21.88 -12.56
C PRO A 325 1.14 22.56 -11.32
N LYS A 326 1.66 23.74 -10.93
CA LYS A 326 1.16 24.47 -9.75
C LYS A 326 -0.26 24.98 -10.00
N ALA A 327 -0.50 25.62 -11.15
CA ALA A 327 -1.84 26.04 -11.56
C ALA A 327 -2.81 24.85 -11.70
N GLU A 328 -2.33 23.69 -12.15
CA GLU A 328 -3.13 22.47 -12.19
C GLU A 328 -3.55 22.00 -10.79
N GLN A 329 -2.62 21.96 -9.84
CA GLN A 329 -2.93 21.61 -8.44
C GLN A 329 -3.84 22.66 -7.76
N GLU A 330 -3.72 23.95 -8.10
CA GLU A 330 -4.69 24.97 -7.68
C GLU A 330 -6.08 24.72 -8.25
N GLN A 331 -6.17 24.33 -9.53
CA GLN A 331 -7.44 24.00 -10.17
C GLN A 331 -8.10 22.80 -9.48
N LEU A 332 -7.35 21.70 -9.28
CA LEU A 332 -7.83 20.50 -8.60
C LEU A 332 -8.34 20.83 -7.18
N TYR A 333 -7.52 21.51 -6.36
CA TYR A 333 -7.90 21.95 -5.02
C TYR A 333 -9.18 22.79 -5.00
N ARG A 334 -9.27 23.83 -5.86
CA ARG A 334 -10.46 24.70 -5.92
C ARG A 334 -11.73 23.92 -6.31
N ARG A 335 -11.62 22.92 -7.18
CA ARG A 335 -12.74 22.09 -7.61
C ARG A 335 -13.19 21.14 -6.50
N ILE A 336 -12.27 20.48 -5.81
CA ILE A 336 -12.58 19.62 -4.66
C ILE A 336 -13.17 20.42 -3.50
N ARG A 337 -12.56 21.54 -3.12
CA ARG A 337 -13.09 22.42 -2.06
C ARG A 337 -14.51 22.90 -2.38
N GLY A 338 -14.77 23.26 -3.64
CA GLY A 338 -16.11 23.60 -4.12
C GLY A 338 -17.10 22.45 -3.98
N TRP A 339 -16.71 21.24 -4.38
CA TRP A 339 -17.55 20.05 -4.25
C TRP A 339 -17.89 19.75 -2.78
N LEU A 340 -16.89 19.73 -1.90
CA LEU A 340 -17.08 19.51 -0.46
C LEU A 340 -18.08 20.52 0.11
N SER A 341 -17.90 21.81 -0.17
CA SER A 341 -18.80 22.86 0.35
C SER A 341 -20.25 22.78 -0.13
N LEU A 342 -20.52 22.15 -1.29
CA LEU A 342 -21.84 22.14 -1.92
C LEU A 342 -22.61 20.83 -1.75
N HIS A 343 -21.91 19.70 -1.68
CA HIS A 343 -22.56 18.38 -1.73
C HIS A 343 -22.71 17.70 -0.38
N LEU A 344 -21.86 18.03 0.61
CA LEU A 344 -21.96 17.48 1.96
C LEU A 344 -23.21 17.95 2.72
N GLN A 345 -23.66 19.19 2.47
CA GLN A 345 -24.84 19.74 3.13
C GLN A 345 -26.16 19.10 2.66
N ALA A 346 -26.15 18.33 1.55
CA ALA A 346 -27.34 17.71 1.00
C ALA A 346 -27.87 16.56 1.87
N ASP A 347 -27.00 15.85 2.58
CA ASP A 347 -27.40 14.75 3.46
C ASP A 347 -28.02 15.27 4.77
N ALA A 348 -27.49 16.38 5.31
CA ALA A 348 -28.02 17.02 6.53
C ALA A 348 -29.42 17.66 6.36
N GLN A 349 -29.89 17.85 5.11
CA GLN A 349 -31.20 18.45 4.82
C GLN A 349 -32.31 17.44 4.48
N LYS A 350 -32.03 16.13 4.57
CA LYS A 350 -33.08 15.11 4.57
C LYS A 350 -33.53 14.80 6.00
N PRO A 351 -34.68 15.30 6.47
CA PRO A 351 -35.32 14.67 7.61
C PRO A 351 -35.65 13.21 7.26
N ALA A 352 -35.51 12.31 8.22
CA ALA A 352 -36.09 10.98 8.10
C ALA A 352 -37.63 11.11 8.12
N GLU A 353 -38.27 10.66 7.03
CA GLU A 353 -39.72 10.34 7.00
C GLU A 353 -39.97 8.92 7.55
#